data_AF-A0A2A5NZF3-F1
#
_entry.id   AF-A0A2A5NZF3-F1
#
_cell.length_a   1.000
_cell.length_b   1.000
_cell.length_c   1.000
_cell.angle_alpha   90.00
_cell.angle_beta   90.00
_cell.angle_gamma   90.00
#
_symmetry.space_group_name_H-M   'P 1'
#
loop_
_entity.id
_entity.type
_entity.pdbx_description
1 polymer ?
#
loop_
_entity_poly.entity_id
_entity_poly.type
_entity_poly.pdbx_seq_one_letter_code
_entity_poly.pdbx_strand_id
1 'polypeptide(L)'
;MPDYWRSSAEEALKLIDDLASKKQRDRLDLLNLMNLSLYAMARSVLGWYRRLEDPDALSCFSDEELKELADRISRIAREFVKYDIKTTKRYSKRGSKSDELKAFEDLYPPELLEVLYEGEEDELY
;
A
#
# COMPACT_ATOMS: atom_id res chain seq x y z
N MET A 1 4.51 4.98 25.11
CA MET A 1 3.65 4.65 23.96
C MET A 1 4.37 4.19 22.66
N PRO A 2 5.70 4.23 22.52
CA PRO A 2 6.40 3.56 21.40
C PRO A 2 6.24 2.03 21.40
N ASP A 3 6.13 1.39 22.57
CA ASP A 3 6.21 -0.08 22.65
C ASP A 3 4.93 -0.80 22.19
N TYR A 4 3.77 -0.18 22.38
CA TYR A 4 2.49 -0.76 21.98
C TYR A 4 2.35 -0.82 20.46
N TRP A 5 2.70 0.26 19.74
CA TRP A 5 2.59 0.27 18.27
C TRP A 5 3.52 -0.76 17.64
N ARG A 6 4.75 -0.87 18.17
CA ARG A 6 5.76 -1.80 17.67
C ARG A 6 5.31 -3.23 17.87
N SER A 7 4.87 -3.57 19.08
CA SER A 7 4.34 -4.90 19.40
C SER A 7 3.14 -5.28 18.53
N SER A 8 2.20 -4.36 18.30
CA SER A 8 1.07 -4.63 17.39
C SER A 8 1.49 -4.80 15.92
N ALA A 9 2.52 -4.09 15.47
CA ALA A 9 3.05 -4.25 14.11
C ALA A 9 3.76 -5.60 13.93
N GLU A 10 4.55 -6.02 14.93
CA GLU A 10 5.21 -7.32 14.95
C GLU A 10 4.19 -8.47 14.98
N GLU A 11 3.11 -8.33 15.75
CA GLU A 11 2.01 -9.31 15.77
C GLU A 11 1.29 -9.40 14.41
N ALA A 12 1.01 -8.25 13.77
CA ALA A 12 0.40 -8.23 12.45
C ALA A 12 1.28 -8.91 11.39
N LEU A 13 2.59 -8.68 11.42
CA LEU A 13 3.56 -9.35 10.54
C LEU A 13 3.51 -10.87 10.71
N LYS A 14 3.56 -11.34 11.97
CA LYS A 14 3.47 -12.78 12.26
C LYS A 14 2.19 -13.41 11.70
N LEU A 15 1.05 -12.76 11.91
CA LEU A 15 -0.23 -13.26 11.41
C LEU A 15 -0.28 -13.29 9.87
N ILE A 16 0.32 -12.30 9.20
CA ILE A 16 0.45 -12.27 7.74
C ILE A 16 1.31 -13.46 7.27
N ASP A 17 2.46 -13.69 7.89
CA ASP A 17 3.38 -14.78 7.53
C ASP A 17 2.74 -16.16 7.77
N ASP A 18 2.03 -16.33 8.89
CA ASP A 18 1.31 -17.56 9.22
C ASP A 18 0.22 -17.87 8.18
N LEU A 19 -0.54 -16.85 7.74
CA LEU A 19 -1.54 -17.02 6.68
C LEU A 19 -0.90 -17.24 5.30
N ALA A 20 0.19 -16.55 4.99
CA ALA A 20 0.88 -16.66 3.70
C ALA A 20 1.59 -18.01 3.52
N SER A 21 2.07 -18.62 4.61
CA SER A 21 2.81 -19.88 4.60
C SER A 21 1.93 -21.13 4.47
N LYS A 22 0.60 -21.01 4.57
CA LYS A 22 -0.33 -22.12 4.34
C LYS A 22 -0.16 -22.73 2.95
N LYS A 23 0.19 -24.02 2.88
CA LYS A 23 0.43 -24.78 1.63
C LYS A 23 -0.79 -24.87 0.72
N GLN A 24 -1.97 -25.03 1.30
CA GLN A 24 -3.25 -24.98 0.60
C GLN A 24 -4.07 -23.87 1.25
N ARG A 25 -4.57 -22.95 0.43
CA ARG A 25 -5.40 -21.81 0.85
C ARG A 25 -6.72 -21.90 0.14
N ASP A 26 -7.81 -21.97 0.89
CA ASP A 26 -9.14 -21.85 0.32
C ASP A 26 -9.47 -20.38 0.00
N ARG A 27 -10.65 -20.13 -0.56
CA ARG A 27 -11.07 -18.76 -0.91
C ARG A 27 -11.13 -17.84 0.31
N LEU A 28 -11.55 -18.36 1.46
CA LEU A 28 -11.67 -17.57 2.69
C LEU A 28 -10.27 -17.23 3.24
N ASP A 29 -9.33 -18.16 3.21
CA ASP A 29 -7.93 -17.92 3.55
C ASP A 29 -7.31 -16.79 2.70
N LEU A 30 -7.57 -16.79 1.39
CA LEU A 30 -7.09 -15.74 0.48
C LEU A 30 -7.68 -14.37 0.82
N LEU A 31 -9.00 -14.31 1.07
CA LEU A 31 -9.67 -13.05 1.43
C LEU A 31 -9.20 -12.54 2.80
N ASN A 32 -9.00 -13.43 3.77
CA ASN A 32 -8.50 -13.07 5.09
C ASN A 32 -7.06 -12.55 5.03
N LEU A 33 -6.19 -13.19 4.25
CA LEU A 33 -4.83 -12.70 4.01
C LEU A 33 -4.87 -11.29 3.40
N MET A 34 -5.66 -11.08 2.34
CA MET A 34 -5.81 -9.76 1.73
C MET A 34 -6.30 -8.70 2.74
N ASN A 35 -7.35 -9.01 3.50
CA ASN A 35 -7.93 -8.10 4.47
C ASN A 35 -6.93 -7.74 5.58
N LEU A 36 -6.23 -8.72 6.14
CA LEU A 36 -5.23 -8.50 7.18
C LEU A 36 -4.07 -7.65 6.66
N SER A 37 -3.55 -7.95 5.46
CA SER A 37 -2.46 -7.18 4.86
C SER A 37 -2.85 -5.73 4.63
N LEU A 38 -4.04 -5.47 4.06
CA LEU A 38 -4.55 -4.11 3.85
C LEU A 38 -4.73 -3.36 5.18
N TYR A 39 -5.29 -4.01 6.19
CA TYR A 39 -5.46 -3.43 7.51
C TYR A 39 -4.11 -3.07 8.16
N ALA A 40 -3.14 -3.96 8.12
CA ALA A 40 -1.80 -3.73 8.66
C ALA A 40 -1.10 -2.56 7.95
N MET A 41 -1.19 -2.50 6.61
CA MET A 41 -0.64 -1.39 5.83
C MET A 41 -1.32 -0.06 6.19
N ALA A 42 -2.66 -0.01 6.22
CA ALA A 42 -3.40 1.21 6.54
C ALA A 42 -3.04 1.76 7.93
N ARG A 43 -2.91 0.87 8.92
CA ARG A 43 -2.48 1.22 10.29
C ARG A 43 -1.06 1.79 10.31
N SER A 44 -0.13 1.18 9.58
CA SER A 44 1.25 1.65 9.49
C SER A 44 1.35 3.03 8.83
N VAL A 45 0.64 3.22 7.72
CA VAL A 45 0.56 4.50 7.00
C VAL A 45 -0.01 5.61 7.89
N LEU A 46 -1.10 5.35 8.63
CA LEU A 46 -1.65 6.32 9.58
C LEU A 46 -0.65 6.69 10.69
N GLY A 47 0.14 5.72 11.16
CA GLY A 47 1.21 5.97 12.12
C GLY A 47 2.28 6.90 11.56
N TRP A 48 2.66 6.75 10.30
CA TRP A 48 3.60 7.63 9.61
C TRP A 48 3.04 9.04 9.41
N TYR A 49 1.77 9.19 8.99
CA TYR A 49 1.14 10.51 8.89
C TYR A 49 1.20 11.27 10.22
N ARG A 50 0.85 10.61 11.33
CA ARG A 50 0.93 11.21 12.66
C ARG A 50 2.35 11.61 13.06
N ARG A 51 3.38 10.87 12.65
CA ARG A 51 4.79 11.26 12.88
C ARG A 51 5.19 12.45 12.02
N LEU A 52 4.72 12.53 10.78
CA LEU A 52 5.00 13.65 9.89
C LEU A 52 4.34 14.96 10.38
N GLU A 53 3.22 14.85 11.09
CA GLU A 53 2.54 15.98 11.75
C GLU A 53 3.25 16.48 13.03
N ASP A 54 4.25 15.75 13.53
CA ASP A 54 4.99 16.08 14.76
C ASP A 54 6.44 16.51 14.41
N PRO A 55 6.73 17.83 14.40
CA PRO A 55 8.07 18.34 14.08
C PRO A 55 9.17 17.83 15.03
N ASP A 56 8.83 17.58 16.30
CA ASP A 56 9.79 17.08 17.29
C ASP A 56 10.19 15.64 16.97
N ALA A 57 9.25 14.82 16.50
CA ALA A 57 9.52 13.46 16.04
C ALA A 57 10.45 13.43 14.82
N LEU A 58 10.37 14.45 13.95
CA LEU A 58 11.23 14.56 12.77
C LEU A 58 12.58 15.21 13.06
N SER A 59 12.68 16.04 14.12
CA SER A 59 13.89 16.76 14.49
C SER A 59 15.10 15.87 14.84
N CYS A 60 14.83 14.59 15.14
CA CYS A 60 15.83 13.59 15.47
C CYS A 60 16.57 13.01 14.25
N PHE A 61 16.09 13.25 13.02
CA PHE A 61 16.67 12.69 11.80
C PHE A 61 17.57 13.70 11.10
N SER A 62 18.68 13.21 10.54
CA SER A 62 19.49 13.96 9.57
C SER A 62 18.79 14.11 8.22
N ASP A 63 19.24 15.06 7.41
CA ASP A 63 18.74 15.26 6.05
C ASP A 63 18.93 14.00 5.18
N GLU A 64 20.04 13.29 5.33
CA GLU A 64 20.29 12.02 4.66
C GLU A 64 19.29 10.92 5.07
N GLU A 65 18.98 10.81 6.36
CA GLU A 65 17.98 9.85 6.86
C GLU A 65 16.57 10.21 6.37
N LEU A 66 16.20 11.49 6.37
CA LEU A 66 14.93 11.96 5.83
C LEU A 66 14.81 11.65 4.33
N LYS A 67 15.90 11.85 3.58
CA LYS A 67 15.95 11.51 2.15
C LYS A 67 15.77 10.01 1.92
N GLU A 68 16.48 9.17 2.69
CA GLU A 68 16.33 7.71 2.58
C GLU A 68 14.89 7.26 2.91
N LEU A 69 14.30 7.81 3.98
CA LEU A 69 12.92 7.51 4.37
C LEU A 69 11.94 7.92 3.28
N ALA A 70 12.06 9.13 2.74
CA ALA A 70 11.21 9.63 1.66
C ALA A 70 11.31 8.77 0.39
N ASP A 71 12.53 8.40 -0.02
CA ASP A 71 12.77 7.54 -1.19
C ASP A 71 12.18 6.14 -0.99
N ARG A 72 12.35 5.53 0.17
CA ARG A 72 11.79 4.20 0.48
C ARG A 72 10.26 4.21 0.51
N ILE A 73 9.66 5.18 1.21
CA ILE A 73 8.20 5.28 1.34
C ILE A 73 7.56 5.56 -0.02
N SER A 74 8.12 6.50 -0.80
CA SER A 74 7.60 6.83 -2.12
C SER A 74 7.70 5.66 -3.11
N ARG A 75 8.76 4.85 -3.05
CA ARG A 75 8.89 3.63 -3.86
C ARG A 75 7.81 2.61 -3.53
N ILE A 76 7.60 2.30 -2.25
CA ILE A 76 6.56 1.34 -1.81
C ILE A 76 5.18 1.83 -2.24
N ALA A 77 4.88 3.12 -2.05
CA ALA A 77 3.63 3.71 -2.47
C ALA A 77 3.42 3.60 -3.98
N ARG A 78 4.45 3.91 -4.78
CA ARG A 78 4.41 3.80 -6.24
C ARG A 78 4.12 2.37 -6.69
N GLU A 79 4.83 1.38 -6.14
CA GLU A 79 4.64 -0.03 -6.48
C GLU A 79 3.22 -0.51 -6.14
N PHE A 80 2.71 -0.16 -4.96
CA PHE A 80 1.37 -0.55 -4.53
C PHE A 80 0.27 0.10 -5.37
N VAL A 81 0.34 1.41 -5.61
CA VAL A 81 -0.66 2.14 -6.41
C VAL A 81 -0.66 1.65 -7.86
N LYS A 82 0.52 1.39 -8.46
CA LYS A 82 0.61 0.77 -9.79
C LYS A 82 -0.09 -0.58 -9.85
N TYR A 83 0.12 -1.43 -8.84
CA TYR A 83 -0.53 -2.73 -8.76
C TYR A 83 -2.06 -2.60 -8.63
N ASP A 84 -2.54 -1.69 -7.79
CA ASP A 84 -3.96 -1.40 -7.59
C ASP A 84 -4.63 -0.99 -8.91
N ILE A 85 -4.09 0.03 -9.59
CA ILE A 85 -4.65 0.52 -10.87
C ILE A 85 -4.68 -0.60 -11.92
N LYS A 86 -3.57 -1.34 -12.09
CA LYS A 86 -3.48 -2.45 -13.05
C LYS A 86 -4.51 -3.53 -12.78
N THR A 87 -4.76 -3.82 -11.50
CA THR A 87 -5.69 -4.85 -11.06
C THR A 87 -7.14 -4.41 -11.25
N THR A 88 -7.48 -3.19 -10.82
CA THR A 88 -8.81 -2.60 -10.98
C THR A 88 -9.21 -2.48 -12.45
N LYS A 89 -8.30 -2.02 -13.33
CA LYS A 89 -8.50 -2.01 -14.79
C LYS A 89 -8.74 -3.41 -15.37
N ARG A 90 -8.08 -4.44 -14.84
CA ARG A 90 -8.26 -5.83 -15.31
C ARG A 90 -9.65 -6.36 -14.93
N TYR A 91 -10.13 -6.04 -13.74
CA TYR A 91 -11.45 -6.49 -13.28
C TYR A 91 -12.59 -5.71 -13.94
N SER A 92 -12.43 -4.41 -14.23
CA SER A 92 -13.44 -3.61 -14.95
C SER A 92 -13.68 -4.12 -16.37
N LYS A 93 -12.63 -4.54 -17.09
CA LYS A 93 -12.74 -5.17 -18.43
C LYS A 93 -13.45 -6.52 -18.44
N ARG A 94 -13.57 -7.21 -17.29
CA ARG A 94 -14.19 -8.55 -17.18
C ARG A 94 -15.71 -8.52 -16.94
N GLY A 95 -16.35 -7.35 -17.01
CA GLY A 95 -17.81 -7.24 -17.14
C GLY A 95 -18.55 -6.72 -15.91
N SER A 96 -17.88 -6.40 -14.81
CA SER A 96 -18.52 -5.67 -13.71
C SER A 96 -18.49 -4.18 -14.02
N LYS A 97 -19.52 -3.65 -14.68
CA LYS A 97 -19.84 -2.22 -14.53
C LYS A 97 -20.73 -2.08 -13.30
N SER A 98 -20.18 -2.32 -12.10
CA SER A 98 -20.86 -1.87 -10.87
C SER A 98 -20.50 -0.41 -10.64
N ASP A 99 -21.42 0.37 -10.08
CA ASP A 99 -21.18 1.78 -9.72
C ASP A 99 -19.99 1.94 -8.76
N GLU A 100 -19.58 0.86 -8.07
CA GLU A 100 -18.37 0.80 -7.23
C GLU A 100 -17.07 0.98 -8.01
N LEU A 101 -17.00 0.52 -9.27
CA LEU A 101 -15.79 0.68 -10.10
C LEU A 101 -15.64 2.12 -10.63
N LYS A 102 -16.76 2.81 -10.88
CA LYS A 102 -16.73 4.26 -11.15
C LYS A 102 -16.21 5.03 -9.95
N ALA A 103 -16.67 4.68 -8.75
CA ALA A 103 -16.20 5.31 -7.52
C ALA A 103 -14.67 5.13 -7.31
N PHE A 104 -14.07 4.05 -7.79
CA PHE A 104 -12.60 3.86 -7.76
C PHE A 104 -11.86 4.69 -8.82
N GLU A 105 -12.39 4.80 -10.04
CA GLU A 105 -11.84 5.69 -11.06
C GLU A 105 -11.94 7.17 -10.64
N ASP A 106 -12.98 7.53 -9.89
CA ASP A 106 -13.18 8.88 -9.33
C ASP A 106 -12.19 9.21 -8.18
N LEU A 107 -11.53 8.22 -7.56
CA LEU A 107 -10.54 8.44 -6.50
C LEU A 107 -9.19 8.93 -7.03
N TYR A 108 -8.89 8.68 -8.32
CA TYR A 108 -7.62 9.06 -8.94
C TYR A 108 -7.87 9.98 -10.14
N PRO A 109 -7.46 11.26 -10.07
CA PRO A 109 -7.55 12.16 -11.21
C PRO A 109 -6.77 11.58 -12.42
N PRO A 110 -7.26 11.77 -13.66
CA PRO A 110 -6.58 11.31 -14.88
C PRO A 110 -5.11 11.75 -14.96
N GLU A 111 -4.81 12.95 -14.47
CA GLU A 111 -3.47 13.54 -14.47
C GLU A 111 -2.50 12.75 -13.58
N LEU A 112 -2.99 12.14 -12.49
CA LEU A 112 -2.18 11.34 -11.58
C LEU A 112 -1.90 9.94 -12.16
N LEU A 113 -2.80 9.45 -13.03
CA LEU A 113 -2.58 8.22 -13.79
C LEU A 113 -1.45 8.43 -14.80
N GLU A 114 -1.45 9.53 -15.57
CA GLU A 114 -0.41 9.82 -16.58
C GLU A 114 1.00 9.81 -15.96
N VAL A 115 1.21 10.50 -14.84
CA VAL A 115 2.49 10.55 -14.12
C VAL A 115 2.97 9.16 -13.64
N LEU A 116 2.05 8.26 -13.33
CA LEU A 116 2.40 6.89 -12.93
C LEU A 116 2.77 5.99 -14.13
N TYR A 117 2.29 6.33 -15.33
CA TYR A 117 2.48 5.58 -16.57
C TYR A 117 3.57 6.12 -17.50
N GLU A 118 4.11 7.32 -17.26
CA GLU A 118 5.21 7.94 -18.05
C GLU A 118 6.51 7.11 -18.13
N GLY A 119 6.63 5.98 -17.41
CA GLY A 119 7.81 5.10 -17.43
C GLY A 119 7.56 3.64 -17.83
N GLU A 120 6.39 3.30 -18.37
CA GLU A 120 6.08 1.91 -18.80
C GLU A 120 6.16 1.71 -20.34
N GLU A 121 6.44 2.75 -21.13
CA GLU A 121 6.61 2.60 -22.59
C GLU A 121 7.97 1.99 -23.00
N ASP A 122 8.95 1.94 -22.10
CA ASP A 122 10.33 1.52 -22.42
C ASP A 122 10.67 0.04 -22.14
N GLU A 123 9.76 -0.77 -21.59
CA GLU A 123 10.00 -2.22 -21.32
C GLU A 123 9.30 -3.17 -22.33
N LEU A 124 8.98 -2.67 -23.53
CA LEU A 124 8.48 -3.49 -24.64
C LEU A 124 9.43 -3.43 -25.85
N TYR A 125 10.70 -3.83 -25.66
CA TYR A 125 11.60 -4.21 -26.76
C TYR A 125 12.47 -5.40 -26.39
#